data_AF-A0A3C0NAX4-F1
#
_entry.id   AF-A0A3C0NAX4-F1
#
_cell.length_a   1.000
_cell.length_b   1.000
_cell.length_c   1.000
_cell.angle_alpha   90.00
_cell.angle_beta   90.00
_cell.angle_gamma   90.00
#
_symmetry.space_group_name_H-M   'P 1'
#
loop_
_entity.id
_entity.type
_entity.pdbx_description
1 polymer ?
#
loop_
_entity_poly.entity_id
_entity_poly.type
_entity_poly.pdbx_seq_one_letter_code
_entity_poly.pdbx_strand_id
1 'polypeptide(L)'
;RQLELRVVRELSQIFPLTAIGYERVKADVDRTKRKTAKSGKGFSPVMNGQLWAISQMETIAPTFVREGWQKDGNGTSQIRKHLGLIKDKENKGEAKPETHAVDGVALACGYFVQYSRHITSNTQGYLWKEDVTVTDSVFRIITRPGAVKRGKEYGFFRRQLHFEVPDKFGTRKRKGGTVTPFGFRIGDLVKAAKKDEQFIGY
;
A
#
# COMPACT_ATOMS: atom_id res chain seq x y z
N ARG A 1 -3.47 6.73 3.39
CA ARG A 1 -2.96 7.73 2.45
C ARG A 1 -2.23 8.87 3.15
N GLN A 2 -2.69 9.34 4.32
CA GLN A 2 -1.97 10.38 5.09
C GLN A 2 -0.53 10.03 5.49
N LEU A 3 -0.23 8.79 5.91
CA LEU A 3 1.16 8.39 6.18
C LEU A 3 2.04 8.50 4.93
N GLU A 4 1.57 8.00 3.79
CA GLU A 4 2.29 8.09 2.51
C GLU A 4 2.58 9.56 2.15
N LEU A 5 1.57 10.44 2.28
CA LEU A 5 1.73 11.87 2.04
C LEU A 5 2.76 12.50 3.00
N ARG A 6 2.75 12.11 4.28
CA ARG A 6 3.73 12.60 5.25
C ARG A 6 5.13 12.20 4.85
N VAL A 7 5.35 10.92 4.51
CA VAL A 7 6.67 10.44 4.05
C VAL A 7 7.17 11.25 2.85
N VAL A 8 6.31 11.49 1.85
CA VAL A 8 6.67 12.30 0.67
C VAL A 8 7.03 13.74 1.06
N ARG A 9 6.27 14.37 1.97
CA ARG A 9 6.54 15.73 2.45
C ARG A 9 7.84 15.86 3.25
N GLU A 10 8.20 14.85 4.04
CA GLU A 10 9.49 14.86 4.74
C GLU A 10 10.63 14.67 3.73
N LEU A 11 10.48 13.73 2.79
CA LEU A 11 11.48 13.49 1.76
C LEU A 11 11.69 14.69 0.84
N SER A 12 10.64 15.45 0.53
CA SER A 12 10.74 16.66 -0.30
C SER A 12 11.51 17.80 0.36
N GLN A 13 11.69 17.76 1.68
CA GLN A 13 12.50 18.75 2.41
C GLN A 13 13.98 18.35 2.45
N ILE A 14 14.29 17.06 2.27
CA ILE A 14 15.64 16.52 2.35
C ILE A 14 16.26 16.39 0.95
N PHE A 15 15.46 16.01 -0.04
CA PHE A 15 15.91 15.73 -1.40
C PHE A 15 15.17 16.59 -2.43
N PRO A 16 15.84 17.06 -3.49
CA PRO A 16 15.16 17.69 -4.62
C PRO A 16 14.35 16.62 -5.36
N LEU A 17 13.02 16.70 -5.26
CA LEU A 17 12.12 15.77 -5.95
C LEU A 17 11.86 16.22 -7.39
N THR A 18 12.24 15.39 -8.36
CA THR A 18 11.93 15.62 -9.78
C THR A 18 10.50 15.24 -10.13
N ALA A 19 10.03 14.09 -9.66
CA ALA A 19 8.70 13.57 -9.95
C ALA A 19 8.27 12.54 -8.90
N ILE A 20 6.96 12.30 -8.81
CA ILE A 20 6.34 11.29 -7.96
C ILE A 20 5.61 10.28 -8.85
N GLY A 21 6.04 9.02 -8.80
CA GLY A 21 5.34 7.93 -9.48
C GLY A 21 4.25 7.32 -8.59
N TYR A 22 3.05 7.14 -9.12
CA TYR A 22 1.94 6.54 -8.39
C TYR A 22 1.29 5.39 -9.17
N GLU A 23 1.25 4.19 -8.58
CA GLU A 23 0.54 3.05 -9.18
C GLU A 23 -0.94 3.09 -8.79
N ARG A 24 -1.81 3.30 -9.78
CA ARG A 24 -3.26 3.37 -9.56
C ARG A 24 -3.89 1.98 -9.68
N VAL A 25 -4.75 1.64 -8.72
CA VAL A 25 -5.59 0.46 -8.82
C VAL A 25 -6.78 0.80 -9.71
N LYS A 26 -6.98 0.01 -10.76
CA LYS A 26 -8.21 0.07 -11.55
C LYS A 26 -9.14 -1.02 -11.06
N ALA A 27 -10.11 -0.64 -10.22
CA ALA A 27 -11.19 -1.57 -9.90
C ALA A 27 -12.06 -1.71 -11.13
N ASP A 28 -12.36 -2.95 -11.51
CA ASP A 28 -13.37 -3.22 -12.51
C ASP A 28 -14.74 -2.99 -11.87
N VAL A 29 -15.19 -1.73 -11.91
CA VAL A 29 -16.46 -1.30 -11.35
C VAL A 29 -17.66 -1.86 -12.13
N ASP A 30 -17.43 -2.55 -13.26
CA ASP A 30 -18.45 -3.17 -14.12
C ASP A 30 -18.32 -4.71 -14.27
N ARG A 31 -17.39 -5.38 -13.56
CA ARG A 31 -17.28 -6.86 -13.56
C ARG A 31 -17.17 -7.48 -12.18
N THR A 32 -17.96 -6.99 -11.23
CA THR A 32 -18.38 -7.91 -10.18
C THR A 32 -19.05 -9.11 -10.86
N LYS A 33 -18.76 -10.34 -10.41
CA LYS A 33 -19.32 -11.60 -10.95
C LYS A 33 -20.87 -11.68 -10.91
N ARG A 34 -21.57 -10.59 -10.57
CA ARG A 34 -23.02 -10.43 -10.70
C ARG A 34 -23.31 -9.90 -12.09
N LYS A 35 -23.81 -10.79 -12.96
CA LYS A 35 -24.21 -10.53 -14.37
C LYS A 35 -25.12 -9.30 -14.59
N THR A 36 -25.65 -8.68 -13.54
CA THR A 36 -26.70 -7.66 -13.57
C THR A 36 -26.23 -6.23 -13.32
N ALA A 37 -25.01 -5.99 -12.83
CA ALA A 37 -24.51 -4.64 -12.56
C ALA A 37 -23.65 -4.13 -13.74
N LYS A 38 -24.30 -3.82 -14.87
CA LYS A 38 -23.69 -3.19 -16.05
C LYS A 38 -24.19 -1.75 -16.18
N SER A 39 -23.87 -0.88 -15.22
CA SER A 39 -24.37 0.50 -15.27
C SER A 39 -23.30 1.52 -15.66
N GLY A 40 -22.00 1.16 -15.62
CA GLY A 40 -20.92 2.14 -15.77
C GLY A 40 -20.85 3.17 -14.63
N LYS A 41 -21.67 2.98 -13.58
CA LYS A 41 -21.92 3.95 -12.50
C LYS A 41 -21.53 3.40 -11.13
N GLY A 42 -20.38 2.71 -11.06
CA GLY A 42 -19.79 2.25 -9.81
C GLY A 42 -18.67 3.16 -9.34
N PHE A 43 -18.57 3.41 -8.03
CA PHE A 43 -17.41 4.09 -7.44
C PHE A 43 -16.63 3.11 -6.56
N SER A 44 -15.30 3.19 -6.62
CA SER A 44 -14.41 2.43 -5.73
C SER A 44 -13.85 3.37 -4.67
N PRO A 45 -14.14 3.14 -3.37
CA PRO A 45 -13.53 3.92 -2.30
C PRO A 45 -12.00 3.92 -2.35
N VAL A 46 -11.39 2.83 -2.84
CA VAL A 46 -9.94 2.72 -3.03
C VAL A 46 -9.47 3.68 -4.12
N MET A 47 -10.16 3.73 -5.27
CA MET A 47 -9.83 4.64 -6.37
C MET A 47 -9.99 6.10 -5.97
N ASN A 48 -11.11 6.46 -5.31
CA ASN A 48 -11.33 7.82 -4.83
C ASN A 48 -10.25 8.25 -3.82
N GLY A 49 -9.88 7.35 -2.91
CA GLY A 49 -8.78 7.61 -1.97
C GLY A 49 -7.41 7.74 -2.66
N GLN A 50 -7.19 7.08 -3.79
CA GLN A 50 -5.98 7.25 -4.60
C GLN A 50 -6.00 8.57 -5.36
N LEU A 51 -7.13 8.96 -5.96
CA LEU A 51 -7.28 10.24 -6.67
C LEU A 51 -7.03 11.43 -5.72
N TRP A 52 -7.60 11.38 -4.52
CA TRP A 52 -7.31 12.38 -3.49
C TRP A 52 -5.83 12.38 -3.11
N ALA A 53 -5.20 11.22 -2.94
CA ALA A 53 -3.77 11.17 -2.61
C ALA A 53 -2.89 11.76 -3.72
N ILE A 54 -3.22 11.48 -4.99
CA ILE A 54 -2.53 12.01 -6.16
C ILE A 54 -2.66 13.54 -6.19
N SER A 55 -3.87 14.09 -6.02
CA SER A 55 -4.04 15.55 -6.03
C SER A 55 -3.27 16.24 -4.90
N GLN A 56 -3.10 15.57 -3.76
CA GLN A 56 -2.24 16.09 -2.69
C GLN A 56 -0.74 15.99 -3.02
N MET A 57 -0.31 14.97 -3.78
CA MET A 57 1.10 14.81 -4.19
C MET A 57 1.49 15.78 -5.31
N GLU A 58 0.57 16.10 -6.22
CA GLU A 58 0.75 17.07 -7.29
C GLU A 58 1.09 18.48 -6.78
N THR A 59 0.69 18.81 -5.54
CA THR A 59 1.07 20.08 -4.90
C THR A 59 2.54 20.12 -4.46
N ILE A 60 3.22 18.98 -4.42
CA ILE A 60 4.61 18.83 -3.97
C ILE A 60 5.56 18.74 -5.17
N ALA A 61 5.24 17.87 -6.14
CA ALA A 61 6.05 17.66 -7.33
C ALA A 61 5.19 17.07 -8.48
N PRO A 62 5.66 17.15 -9.74
CA PRO A 62 4.99 16.52 -10.87
C PRO A 62 4.68 15.04 -10.58
N THR A 63 3.40 14.68 -10.56
CA THR A 63 2.97 13.32 -10.24
C THR A 63 2.48 12.63 -11.50
N PHE A 64 3.00 11.44 -11.78
CA PHE A 64 2.56 10.63 -12.92
C PHE A 64 1.98 9.31 -12.44
N VAL A 65 0.97 8.83 -13.16
CA VAL A 65 0.25 7.62 -12.80
C VAL A 65 0.59 6.52 -13.78
N ARG A 66 0.91 5.32 -13.26
CA ARG A 66 1.06 4.11 -14.07
C ARG A 66 0.18 2.99 -13.54
N GLU A 67 -0.04 2.00 -14.40
CA GLU A 67 -0.69 0.73 -14.05
C GLU A 67 0.38 -0.38 -14.02
N GLY A 68 0.18 -1.43 -13.23
CA GLY A 68 1.20 -2.49 -13.07
C GLY A 68 1.55 -3.23 -14.37
N TRP A 69 0.60 -3.28 -15.31
CA TRP A 69 0.81 -3.74 -16.68
C TRP A 69 0.10 -2.80 -17.66
N GLN A 70 0.79 -2.40 -18.72
CA GLN A 70 0.26 -1.55 -19.78
C GLN A 70 0.59 -2.16 -21.15
N LYS A 71 -0.31 -1.98 -22.12
CA LYS A 71 -0.16 -2.53 -23.48
C LYS A 71 0.99 -1.91 -24.26
N ASP A 72 1.37 -0.71 -23.89
CA ASP A 72 2.42 0.10 -24.53
C ASP A 72 3.83 -0.29 -24.10
N GLY A 73 4.01 -1.28 -23.22
CA GLY A 73 5.33 -1.72 -22.75
C GLY A 73 5.84 -0.94 -21.52
N ASN A 74 5.03 -0.01 -21.00
CA ASN A 74 5.42 0.93 -19.95
C ASN A 74 4.87 0.57 -18.55
N GLY A 75 4.33 -0.64 -18.37
CA GLY A 75 3.89 -1.09 -17.05
C GLY A 75 5.06 -1.29 -16.07
N THR A 76 4.80 -1.15 -14.77
CA THR A 76 5.80 -1.35 -13.69
C THR A 76 6.57 -2.66 -13.84
N SER A 77 5.87 -3.74 -14.21
CA SER A 77 6.48 -5.07 -14.40
C SER A 77 7.43 -5.16 -15.59
N GLN A 78 7.18 -4.40 -16.66
CA GLN A 78 8.00 -4.38 -17.88
C GLN A 78 9.26 -3.55 -17.66
N ILE A 79 9.13 -2.36 -17.06
CA ILE A 79 10.27 -1.51 -16.68
C ILE A 79 11.20 -2.26 -15.74
N ARG A 80 10.65 -2.93 -14.72
CA ARG A 80 11.44 -3.73 -13.79
C ARG A 80 12.31 -4.76 -14.51
N LYS A 81 11.76 -5.44 -15.52
CA LYS A 81 12.49 -6.44 -16.31
C LYS A 81 13.61 -5.80 -17.13
N HIS A 82 13.35 -4.62 -17.70
CA HIS A 82 14.34 -3.87 -18.46
C HIS A 82 15.51 -3.39 -17.58
N LEU A 83 15.22 -2.91 -16.37
CA LEU A 83 16.23 -2.46 -15.40
C LEU A 83 16.95 -3.62 -14.68
N GLY A 84 16.63 -4.88 -14.99
CA GLY A 84 17.26 -6.05 -14.36
C GLY A 84 16.92 -6.24 -12.87
N LEU A 85 15.89 -5.57 -12.35
CA LEU A 85 15.56 -5.63 -10.92
C LEU A 85 14.85 -6.95 -10.58
N ILE A 86 15.49 -7.77 -9.75
CA ILE A 86 14.96 -9.08 -9.35
C ILE A 86 13.86 -8.90 -8.31
N LYS A 87 12.68 -9.49 -8.58
CA LYS A 87 11.54 -9.49 -7.65
C LYS A 87 11.39 -10.86 -7.03
N ASP A 88 11.44 -10.94 -5.71
CA ASP A 88 11.04 -12.16 -5.00
C ASP A 88 9.51 -12.27 -5.01
N LYS A 89 9.01 -13.41 -5.51
CA LYS A 89 7.57 -13.71 -5.58
C LYS A 89 7.15 -14.75 -4.53
N GLU A 90 8.10 -15.49 -3.98
CA GLU A 90 7.88 -16.65 -3.12
C GLU A 90 7.80 -16.19 -1.66
N ASN A 91 8.82 -15.46 -1.18
CA ASN A 91 8.94 -15.11 0.23
C ASN A 91 8.46 -13.68 0.51
N LYS A 92 7.15 -13.47 0.40
CA LYS A 92 6.49 -12.16 0.66
C LYS A 92 6.59 -11.67 2.11
N GLY A 93 7.03 -12.51 3.03
CA GLY A 93 7.19 -12.20 4.45
C GLY A 93 8.56 -11.64 4.83
N GLU A 94 9.55 -11.77 3.94
CA GLU A 94 10.91 -11.29 4.17
C GLU A 94 11.00 -9.79 3.93
N ALA A 95 11.54 -9.09 4.93
CA ALA A 95 11.76 -7.65 4.91
C ALA A 95 12.98 -7.28 4.06
N LYS A 96 12.92 -7.54 2.75
CA LYS A 96 14.00 -7.26 1.80
C LYS A 96 13.55 -6.40 0.61
N PRO A 97 14.45 -5.64 -0.03
CA PRO A 97 14.11 -4.74 -1.14
C PRO A 97 13.39 -5.43 -2.30
N GLU A 98 13.79 -6.65 -2.64
CA GLU A 98 13.26 -7.47 -3.73
C GLU A 98 11.78 -7.79 -3.56
N THR A 99 11.32 -7.82 -2.30
CA THR A 99 9.94 -8.11 -1.94
C THR A 99 9.07 -6.85 -1.86
N HIS A 100 9.65 -5.72 -1.44
CA HIS A 100 8.86 -4.55 -1.00
C HIS A 100 9.17 -3.23 -1.71
N ALA A 101 10.37 -3.04 -2.25
CA ALA A 101 10.82 -1.76 -2.81
C ALA A 101 11.00 -1.78 -4.32
N VAL A 102 11.37 -2.92 -4.91
CA VAL A 102 11.74 -3.03 -6.33
C VAL A 102 10.64 -2.54 -7.28
N ASP A 103 9.37 -2.80 -7.00
CA ASP A 103 8.28 -2.26 -7.83
C ASP A 103 8.19 -0.72 -7.74
N GLY A 104 8.47 -0.15 -6.56
CA GLY A 104 8.51 1.31 -6.36
C GLY A 104 9.68 1.97 -7.09
N VAL A 105 10.85 1.32 -7.09
CA VAL A 105 12.02 1.79 -7.86
C VAL A 105 11.69 1.77 -9.36
N ALA A 106 11.17 0.65 -9.87
CA ALA A 106 10.76 0.55 -11.28
C ALA A 106 9.71 1.60 -11.66
N LEU A 107 8.74 1.87 -10.77
CA LEU A 107 7.74 2.91 -10.99
C LEU A 107 8.38 4.30 -11.09
N ALA A 108 9.32 4.64 -10.21
CA ALA A 108 10.03 5.91 -10.23
C ALA A 108 10.89 6.06 -11.50
N CYS A 109 11.65 5.03 -11.86
CA CYS A 109 12.46 5.02 -13.09
C CYS A 109 11.63 5.17 -14.36
N GLY A 110 10.37 4.76 -14.34
CA GLY A 110 9.44 4.97 -15.44
C GLY A 110 9.19 6.44 -15.79
N TYR A 111 9.57 7.40 -14.93
CA TYR A 111 9.54 8.80 -15.32
C TYR A 111 10.54 9.09 -16.46
N PHE A 112 11.75 8.53 -16.34
CA PHE A 112 12.86 8.78 -17.27
C PHE A 112 12.86 7.78 -18.42
N VAL A 113 12.64 6.50 -18.12
CA VAL A 113 12.78 5.42 -19.11
C VAL A 113 11.42 5.08 -19.71
N GLN A 114 11.35 5.11 -21.04
CA GLN A 114 10.09 4.86 -21.76
C GLN A 114 10.29 3.92 -22.95
N TYR A 115 9.45 2.88 -23.01
CA TYR A 115 9.37 2.04 -24.19
C TYR A 115 8.50 2.73 -25.23
N SER A 116 9.07 3.07 -26.39
CA SER A 116 8.33 3.80 -27.42
C SER A 116 8.72 3.37 -28.82
N ARG A 117 7.83 3.66 -29.77
CA ARG A 117 8.07 3.35 -31.18
C ARG A 117 9.24 4.18 -31.70
N HIS A 118 10.15 3.52 -32.39
CA HIS A 118 11.24 4.14 -33.10
C HIS A 118 11.09 3.87 -34.59
N ILE A 119 11.05 4.96 -35.36
CA ILE A 119 10.93 4.94 -36.80
C ILE A 119 12.11 5.72 -37.34
N THR A 120 12.90 5.05 -38.16
CA THR A 120 13.97 5.62 -38.98
C THR A 120 13.59 5.39 -40.44
N SER A 121 14.31 6.02 -41.37
CA SER A 121 14.07 5.84 -42.82
C SER A 121 14.06 4.36 -43.24
N ASN A 122 14.88 3.52 -42.59
CA ASN A 122 15.07 2.12 -42.96
C ASN A 122 14.58 1.10 -41.91
N THR A 123 14.14 1.55 -40.73
CA THR A 123 13.81 0.65 -39.62
C THR A 123 12.58 1.12 -38.87
N GLN A 124 11.63 0.22 -38.66
CA GLN A 124 10.49 0.44 -37.78
C GLN A 124 10.54 -0.58 -36.65
N GLY A 125 10.50 -0.10 -35.41
CA GLY A 125 10.54 -0.96 -34.24
C GLY A 125 10.14 -0.22 -32.97
N TYR A 126 10.54 -0.78 -31.83
CA TYR A 126 10.39 -0.16 -30.53
C TYR A 126 11.73 -0.20 -29.81
N LEU A 127 12.03 0.85 -29.06
CA LEU A 127 13.22 0.92 -28.23
C LEU A 127 12.92 1.62 -26.91
N TRP A 128 13.76 1.31 -25.93
CA TRP A 128 13.83 2.05 -24.68
C TRP A 128 14.50 3.38 -24.93
N LYS A 129 13.79 4.46 -24.63
CA LYS A 129 14.31 5.83 -24.63
C LYS A 129 14.87 6.14 -23.26
N GLU A 130 16.00 6.85 -23.28
CA GLU A 130 16.81 7.20 -22.12
C GLU A 130 17.37 5.97 -21.38
N ASP A 131 18.22 6.24 -20.40
CA ASP A 131 18.79 5.23 -19.50
C ASP A 131 18.79 5.75 -18.06
N VAL A 132 18.72 4.83 -17.10
CA VAL A 132 18.78 5.13 -15.66
C VAL A 132 19.65 4.11 -14.96
N THR A 133 20.67 4.59 -14.28
CA THR A 133 21.48 3.77 -13.37
C THR A 133 20.86 3.78 -11.98
N VAL A 134 20.40 2.60 -11.52
CA VAL A 134 19.93 2.40 -10.14
C VAL A 134 21.14 2.21 -9.23
N THR A 135 21.22 2.99 -8.15
CA THR A 135 22.29 2.91 -7.16
C THR A 135 21.81 2.24 -5.88
N ASP A 136 22.76 1.66 -5.13
CA ASP A 136 22.47 1.06 -3.83
C ASP A 136 22.03 2.12 -2.82
N SER A 137 21.07 1.76 -1.98
CA SER A 137 20.51 2.65 -0.96
C SER A 137 20.09 1.87 0.28
N VAL A 138 20.03 2.58 1.41
CA VAL A 138 19.61 1.99 2.69
C VAL A 138 18.12 1.62 2.62
N PHE A 139 17.83 0.33 2.71
CA PHE A 139 16.46 -0.16 2.81
C PHE A 139 15.97 -0.11 4.26
N ARG A 140 14.87 0.61 4.50
CA ARG A 140 14.23 0.67 5.81
C ARG A 140 12.73 0.59 5.71
N ILE A 141 12.13 -0.26 6.56
CA ILE A 141 10.67 -0.37 6.67
C ILE A 141 10.17 0.65 7.69
N ILE A 142 9.37 1.59 7.23
CA ILE A 142 8.65 2.53 8.10
C ILE A 142 7.30 1.93 8.44
N THR A 143 7.14 1.50 9.70
CA THR A 143 5.86 1.02 10.22
C THR A 143 5.01 2.18 10.71
N ARG A 144 3.68 2.05 10.61
CA ARG A 144 2.77 3.00 11.25
C ARG A 144 3.00 3.01 12.76
N PRO A 145 3.00 4.18 13.41
CA PRO A 145 2.97 4.25 14.86
C PRO A 145 1.85 3.34 15.41
N GLY A 146 2.26 2.36 16.22
CA GLY A 146 1.39 1.37 16.87
C GLY A 146 0.81 0.24 15.97
N ALA A 147 1.40 -0.03 14.80
CA ALA A 147 1.11 -1.28 14.09
C ALA A 147 1.77 -2.47 14.82
N VAL A 148 1.04 -3.10 15.76
CA VAL A 148 1.54 -4.27 16.50
C VAL A 148 1.71 -5.48 15.58
N LYS A 149 2.92 -6.05 15.57
CA LYS A 149 3.15 -7.46 15.26
C LYS A 149 3.69 -8.11 16.54
N ARG A 150 3.04 -9.17 17.03
CA ARG A 150 3.48 -9.97 18.21
C ARG A 150 3.54 -9.21 19.55
N GLY A 151 2.42 -8.63 19.97
CA GLY A 151 2.12 -8.50 21.40
C GLY A 151 2.76 -7.35 22.17
N LYS A 152 3.43 -6.37 21.53
CA LYS A 152 3.74 -5.09 22.20
C LYS A 152 3.41 -3.87 21.34
N GLU A 153 2.71 -2.96 22.03
CA GLU A 153 2.37 -1.55 21.81
C GLU A 153 1.27 -1.10 20.82
N TYR A 154 0.14 -0.78 21.46
CA TYR A 154 -1.08 -0.12 21.00
C TYR A 154 -0.95 0.69 19.72
N GLY A 155 -1.69 0.31 18.69
CA GLY A 155 -2.04 1.30 17.69
C GLY A 155 -3.18 0.94 16.80
N PHE A 156 -3.33 1.83 15.82
CA PHE A 156 -4.53 1.97 15.01
C PHE A 156 -4.70 0.75 14.12
N PHE A 157 -5.65 -0.12 14.49
CA PHE A 157 -5.99 -1.30 13.72
C PHE A 157 -6.68 -0.87 12.43
N ARG A 158 -6.36 -1.55 11.32
CA ARG A 158 -7.17 -1.39 10.10
C ARG A 158 -8.62 -1.75 10.45
N ARG A 159 -9.56 -0.86 10.10
CA ARG A 159 -11.00 -1.01 10.37
C ARG A 159 -11.39 -0.95 11.85
N GLN A 160 -10.66 -0.19 12.67
CA GLN A 160 -11.00 0.03 14.08
C GLN A 160 -12.48 0.43 14.29
N LEU A 161 -13.00 1.35 13.46
CA LEU A 161 -14.43 1.71 13.48
C LEU A 161 -15.37 0.51 13.30
N HIS A 162 -14.99 -0.45 12.46
CA HIS A 162 -15.78 -1.66 12.17
C HIS A 162 -15.79 -2.66 13.35
N PHE A 163 -14.87 -2.51 14.30
CA PHE A 163 -14.86 -3.21 15.59
C PHE A 163 -15.58 -2.41 16.69
N GLU A 164 -15.62 -1.09 16.57
CA GLU A 164 -16.26 -0.17 17.53
C GLU A 164 -17.77 -0.01 17.29
N VAL A 165 -18.23 -0.23 16.06
CA VAL A 165 -19.66 -0.27 15.71
C VAL A 165 -20.30 -1.54 16.28
N PRO A 166 -21.30 -1.42 17.19
CA PRO A 166 -22.03 -2.58 17.72
C PRO A 166 -22.81 -3.31 16.64
N ASP A 167 -23.06 -4.61 16.84
CA ASP A 167 -24.02 -5.35 16.04
C ASP A 167 -25.48 -4.98 16.37
N LYS A 168 -26.44 -5.57 15.65
CA LYS A 168 -27.88 -5.30 15.83
C LYS A 168 -28.39 -5.59 17.25
N PHE A 169 -27.65 -6.36 18.04
CA PHE A 169 -27.97 -6.70 19.43
C PHE A 169 -27.10 -5.91 20.43
N GLY A 170 -26.43 -4.86 19.98
CA GLY A 170 -25.59 -4.00 20.82
C GLY A 170 -24.24 -4.61 21.20
N THR A 171 -23.90 -5.79 20.69
CA THR A 171 -22.66 -6.48 21.03
C THR A 171 -21.54 -6.08 20.08
N ARG A 172 -20.38 -5.69 20.61
CA ARG A 172 -19.22 -5.34 19.78
C ARG A 172 -18.43 -6.60 19.42
N LYS A 173 -17.95 -6.69 18.18
CA LYS A 173 -17.09 -7.81 17.75
C LYS A 173 -15.80 -7.83 18.57
N ARG A 174 -15.51 -8.97 19.19
CA ARG A 174 -14.27 -9.16 19.97
C ARG A 174 -13.04 -9.00 19.07
N LYS A 175 -12.08 -8.21 19.53
CA LYS A 175 -10.79 -7.99 18.89
C LYS A 175 -9.83 -9.07 19.38
N GLY A 176 -9.54 -10.06 18.53
CA GLY A 176 -8.76 -11.22 18.95
C GLY A 176 -7.31 -10.89 19.31
N GLY A 177 -6.83 -11.45 20.42
CA GLY A 177 -5.54 -12.15 20.43
C GLY A 177 -4.38 -11.59 21.26
N THR A 178 -4.60 -10.97 22.42
CA THR A 178 -3.50 -10.83 23.41
C THR A 178 -3.94 -11.50 24.71
N VAL A 179 -3.33 -12.64 25.01
CA VAL A 179 -3.45 -13.32 26.30
C VAL A 179 -2.50 -12.61 27.26
N THR A 180 -3.02 -12.09 28.36
CA THR A 180 -2.23 -11.51 29.46
C THR A 180 -1.31 -12.59 30.07
N PRO A 181 -0.22 -12.24 30.77
CA PRO A 181 0.62 -13.22 31.46
C PRO A 181 -0.12 -14.13 32.44
N PHE A 182 -1.33 -13.73 32.84
CA PHE A 182 -2.20 -14.46 33.77
C PHE A 182 -3.22 -15.36 33.05
N GLY A 183 -3.11 -15.55 31.74
CA GLY A 183 -3.96 -16.49 30.97
C GLY A 183 -5.31 -15.91 30.51
N PHE A 184 -5.64 -14.67 30.89
CA PHE A 184 -6.88 -14.00 30.50
C PHE A 184 -6.71 -13.19 29.21
N ARG A 185 -7.72 -13.14 28.35
CA ARG A 185 -7.73 -12.26 27.17
C ARG A 185 -8.47 -10.96 27.48
N ILE A 186 -8.13 -9.88 26.78
CA ILE A 186 -8.86 -8.61 26.88
C ILE A 186 -10.33 -8.86 26.47
N GLY A 187 -11.28 -8.59 27.38
CA GLY A 187 -12.71 -8.89 27.20
C GLY A 187 -13.17 -10.23 27.77
N ASP A 188 -12.29 -11.04 28.37
CA ASP A 188 -12.69 -12.22 29.12
C ASP A 188 -13.29 -11.78 30.47
N LEU A 189 -14.40 -12.41 30.86
CA LEU A 189 -15.03 -12.17 32.15
C LEU A 189 -14.08 -12.70 33.26
N VAL A 190 -13.55 -11.80 34.08
CA VAL A 190 -12.70 -12.14 35.22
C VAL A 190 -13.48 -11.93 36.51
N LYS A 191 -13.50 -12.97 37.35
CA LYS A 191 -14.03 -12.90 38.72
C LYS A 191 -12.86 -13.05 39.69
N ALA A 192 -12.62 -12.06 40.52
CA ALA A 192 -11.60 -12.10 41.56
C ALA A 192 -12.26 -11.95 42.93
N ALA A 193 -11.91 -12.81 43.88
CA ALA A 193 -12.39 -12.72 45.25
C ALA A 193 -11.27 -12.20 46.17
N LYS A 194 -11.57 -11.21 47.01
CA LYS A 194 -10.65 -10.73 48.04
C LYS A 194 -11.44 -10.40 49.31
N LYS A 195 -11.08 -11.05 50.42
CA LYS A 195 -11.68 -10.85 51.76
C LYS A 195 -13.21 -10.73 51.70
N ASP A 196 -13.85 -11.80 51.23
CA ASP A 196 -15.31 -11.97 51.13
C ASP A 196 -16.05 -11.06 50.12
N GLU A 197 -15.33 -10.20 49.39
CA GLU A 197 -15.88 -9.41 48.29
C GLU A 197 -15.49 -10.00 46.92
N GLN A 198 -16.46 -10.06 46.00
CA GLN A 198 -16.24 -10.49 44.61
C GLN A 198 -16.22 -9.28 43.67
N PHE A 199 -15.14 -9.16 42.91
CA PHE A 199 -14.95 -8.15 41.88
C PHE A 199 -15.09 -8.81 40.50
N ILE A 200 -15.98 -8.26 39.69
CA ILE A 200 -16.25 -8.74 38.33
C ILE A 200 -15.85 -7.67 37.32
N GLY A 201 -15.01 -8.04 36.35
CA GLY A 201 -14.56 -7.17 35.27
C GLY A 201 -14.52 -7.90 33.91
N TYR A 202 -14.38 -7.12 32.83
CA TYR A 202 -14.24 -7.59 31.45
C TYR A 202 -12.96 -7.04 30.82
#